data_AF-A0A363T1C7-F1
#
_entry.id   AF-A0A363T1C7-F1
#
_cell.length_a   1.000
_cell.length_b   1.000
_cell.length_c   1.000
_cell.angle_alpha   90.00
_cell.angle_beta   90.00
_cell.angle_gamma   90.00
#
_symmetry.space_group_name_H-M   'P 1'
#
loop_
_entity.id
_entity.type
_entity.pdbx_description
1 polymer ?
#
loop_
_entity_poly.entity_id
_entity_poly.type
_entity_poly.pdbx_seq_one_letter_code
_entity_poly.pdbx_strand_id
1 'polypeptide(L)' 'MIARGFPVADFEQRSADLSVIYPNLVPGYRDAQAILIKKRDGGASTEERRQAMVNFRTLFDELVGIAHQKESSMEAVK' A
#
# COMPACT_ATOMS: atom_id res chain seq x y z
N MET A 1 1.39 -9.64 -19.00
CA MET A 1 1.15 -10.02 -17.59
C MET A 1 0.14 -9.06 -17.00
N ILE A 2 -1.09 -9.53 -16.72
CA ILE A 2 -2.14 -8.75 -16.05
C ILE A 2 -2.12 -9.19 -14.58
N ALA A 3 -1.49 -8.41 -13.71
CA ALA A 3 -1.49 -8.69 -12.28
C ALA A 3 -2.85 -8.29 -11.70
N ARG A 4 -3.73 -9.27 -11.45
CA ARG A 4 -5.00 -9.14 -10.69
C ARG A 4 -5.92 -7.96 -11.08
N GLY A 5 -5.97 -7.56 -12.36
CA GLY A 5 -6.98 -6.61 -12.85
C GLY A 5 -6.68 -5.13 -12.62
N PHE A 6 -5.52 -4.77 -12.08
CA PHE A 6 -5.10 -3.37 -12.05
C PHE A 6 -4.21 -3.08 -13.28
N PRO A 7 -4.61 -2.18 -14.18
CA PRO A 7 -3.76 -1.77 -15.28
C PRO A 7 -2.45 -1.16 -14.73
N VAL A 8 -1.36 -1.25 -15.50
CA VAL A 8 -0.13 -0.50 -15.21
C VAL A 8 -0.42 0.96 -15.53
N ALA A 9 -1.11 1.62 -14.60
CA ALA A 9 -1.55 3.01 -14.71
C ALA A 9 -0.75 3.91 -13.76
N ASP A 10 -0.86 5.22 -13.97
CA ASP A 10 -0.26 6.20 -13.08
C ASP A 10 -0.75 6.04 -11.64
N PHE A 11 0.05 6.56 -10.70
CA PHE A 11 -0.22 6.43 -9.27
C PHE A 11 -1.64 6.85 -8.88
N GLU A 12 -2.11 7.99 -9.41
CA GLU A 12 -3.44 8.51 -9.09
C GLU A 12 -4.54 7.55 -9.51
N GLN A 13 -4.46 6.97 -10.70
CA GLN A 13 -5.45 6.03 -11.20
C GLN A 13 -5.45 4.72 -10.40
N ARG A 14 -4.27 4.19 -10.09
CA ARG A 14 -4.15 3.03 -9.19
C ARG A 14 -4.71 3.31 -7.80
N SER A 15 -4.48 4.50 -7.26
CA SER A 15 -5.02 4.91 -5.95
C SER A 15 -6.54 5.03 -5.95
N ALA A 16 -7.13 5.47 -7.07
CA ALA A 16 -8.57 5.53 -7.26
C ALA A 16 -9.17 4.13 -7.32
N ASP A 17 -8.58 3.23 -8.11
CA ASP A 17 -9.06 1.85 -8.22
C ASP A 17 -8.94 1.11 -6.87
N LEU A 18 -7.84 1.31 -6.14
CA LEU A 18 -7.64 0.74 -4.80
C LEU A 18 -8.63 1.30 -3.77
N SER A 19 -9.11 2.53 -3.92
CA SER A 19 -10.07 3.14 -2.99
C SER A 19 -11.44 2.48 -3.01
N VAL A 20 -11.80 1.86 -4.15
CA VAL A 20 -13.07 1.14 -4.32
C VAL A 20 -13.08 -0.15 -3.50
N ILE A 21 -11.93 -0.84 -3.41
CA ILE A 21 -11.83 -2.16 -2.77
C ILE A 21 -11.25 -2.06 -1.35
N TYR A 22 -10.32 -1.13 -1.13
CA TYR A 22 -9.53 -1.00 0.11
C TYR A 22 -9.46 0.45 0.62
N PRO A 23 -10.60 1.09 0.96
CA PRO A 23 -10.64 2.51 1.33
C PRO A 23 -9.77 2.84 2.56
N ASN A 24 -9.64 1.90 3.51
CA ASN A 24 -8.88 2.09 4.75
C ASN A 24 -7.36 2.10 4.54
N LEU A 25 -6.86 1.57 3.42
CA LEU A 25 -5.44 1.39 3.14
C LEU A 25 -4.89 2.44 2.16
N VAL A 26 -5.77 3.11 1.42
CA VAL A 26 -5.41 4.19 0.48
C VAL A 26 -4.70 5.37 1.16
N PRO A 27 -5.06 5.83 2.37
CA PRO A 27 -4.34 6.91 3.03
C PRO A 27 -2.85 6.59 3.22
N GLY A 28 -2.53 5.41 3.77
CA GLY A 28 -1.14 4.98 3.96
C GLY A 28 -0.37 4.81 2.66
N TYR A 29 -1.05 4.37 1.60
CA TYR A 29 -0.49 4.30 0.24
C TYR A 29 -0.13 5.68 -0.33
N ARG A 30 -1.01 6.68 -0.14
CA ARG A 30 -0.75 8.08 -0.54
C ARG A 30 0.40 8.70 0.24
N ASP A 31 0.47 8.45 1.55
CA ASP A 31 1.57 8.93 2.39
C ASP A 31 2.92 8.34 1.96
N ALA A 32 2.93 7.04 1.65
CA ALA A 32 4.12 6.36 1.16
C ALA A 32 4.61 6.95 -0.19
N GLN A 33 3.68 7.26 -1.09
CA GLN A 33 4.00 7.89 -2.36
C GLN A 33 4.53 9.32 -2.18
N ALA A 34 3.96 10.10 -1.27
CA ALA A 34 4.45 11.46 -0.98
C ALA A 34 5.92 11.43 -0.52
N ILE A 35 6.29 10.46 0.31
CA ILE A 35 7.67 10.26 0.76
C ILE A 35 8.59 9.86 -0.41
N LEU A 36 8.14 9.00 -1.33
CA LEU A 36 8.92 8.62 -2.51
C LEU A 36 9.14 9.79 -3.47
N ILE A 37 8.13 10.64 -3.66
CA ILE A 37 8.27 11.87 -4.46
C ILE A 37 9.31 12.78 -3.80
N LYS A 38 9.20 13.02 -2.49
CA LYS A 38 10.16 13.81 -1.71
C LYS A 38 11.58 13.25 -1.75
N LYS A 39 11.73 11.91 -1.81
CA LYS A 39 13.02 11.23 -1.98
C LYS A 39 13.65 11.57 -3.34
N ARG A 40 12.86 11.61 -4.41
CA ARG A 40 13.38 11.89 -5.77
C ARG A 40 14.12 13.22 -5.82
N ASP A 41 13.66 14.19 -5.02
CA ASP A 41 14.23 15.53 -4.94
C ASP A 41 15.33 15.66 -3.85
N GLY A 42 15.80 14.53 -3.30
CA GLY A 42 16.89 14.48 -2.31
C GLY A 42 16.49 14.83 -0.87
N GLY A 43 15.20 15.10 -0.62
CA GLY A 43 14.70 15.61 0.66
C GLY A 43 14.24 14.55 1.67
N ALA A 44 14.30 13.26 1.36
CA ALA A 44 13.85 12.20 2.26
C ALA A 44 15.01 11.52 3.00
N SER A 45 14.96 11.59 4.33
CA SER A 45 15.81 10.83 5.22
C SER A 45 15.66 9.32 4.99
N THR A 46 16.65 8.55 5.41
CA THR A 46 16.61 7.07 5.34
C THR A 46 15.45 6.51 6.17
N GLU A 47 15.08 7.20 7.25
CA GLU A 47 13.99 6.80 8.15
C GLU A 47 12.61 7.04 7.54
N GLU A 48 12.40 8.17 6.86
CA GLU A 48 11.15 8.41 6.10
C GLU A 48 10.95 7.33 5.04
N ARG A 49 12.02 6.90 4.35
CA ARG A 49 11.94 5.80 3.37
C ARG A 49 11.56 4.47 4.01
N ARG A 50 12.08 4.18 5.21
CA ARG A 50 11.69 2.99 5.97
C ARG A 50 10.19 3.03 6.25
N GLN A 51 9.67 4.19 6.65
CA GLN A 51 8.24 4.36 6.92
C GLN A 51 7.38 4.18 5.67
N ALA A 52 7.81 4.72 4.52
CA ALA A 52 7.12 4.49 3.24
C ALA A 52 7.05 3.00 2.88
N MET A 53 8.13 2.25 3.06
CA MET A 53 8.16 0.80 2.81
C MET A 53 7.22 0.03 3.73
N VAL A 54 7.08 0.43 5.00
CA VAL A 54 6.10 -0.18 5.93
C VAL A 54 4.68 0.05 5.44
N ASN A 55 4.36 1.27 5.04
CA ASN A 55 3.03 1.61 4.52
C ASN A 55 2.70 0.82 3.23
N PHE A 56 3.67 0.65 2.32
CA PHE A 56 3.50 -0.20 1.14
C PHE A 56 3.31 -1.68 1.50
N ARG A 57 4.03 -2.17 2.52
CA ARG A 57 3.91 -3.56 2.97
C ARG A 57 2.50 -3.86 3.46
N THR A 58 1.89 -2.98 4.24
CA THR A 58 0.51 -3.17 4.71
C THR A 58 -0.46 -3.34 3.53
N LEU A 59 -0.36 -2.46 2.53
CA LEU A 59 -1.19 -2.57 1.33
C LEU A 59 -0.89 -3.84 0.52
N PHE A 60 0.38 -4.22 0.41
CA PHE A 60 0.79 -5.42 -0.32
C PHE A 60 0.28 -6.70 0.35
N ASP A 61 0.42 -6.79 1.68
CA ASP A 61 -0.04 -7.93 2.46
C ASP A 61 -1.56 -8.13 2.29
N GLU A 62 -2.32 -7.03 2.19
CA GLU A 62 -3.77 -7.03 1.92
C GLU A 62 -4.09 -7.43 0.48
N LEU A 63 -3.39 -6.86 -0.51
CA LEU A 63 -3.57 -7.19 -1.92
C LEU A 63 -3.23 -8.64 -2.25
N VAL A 64 -2.25 -9.23 -1.58
CA VAL A 64 -1.85 -10.63 -1.77
C VAL A 64 -2.72 -11.59 -0.95
N GLY A 65 -3.50 -11.08 0.02
CA GLY A 65 -4.36 -11.86 0.91
C GLY A 65 -3.61 -12.48 2.10
N ILE A 66 -2.38 -12.01 2.37
CA ILE A 66 -1.58 -12.43 3.52
C ILE A 66 -2.15 -11.81 4.81
N ALA A 67 -2.67 -10.58 4.74
CA ALA A 67 -3.27 -9.90 5.89
C ALA A 67 -4.65 -10.50 6.28
N HIS A 68 -5.46 -10.91 5.29
CA HIS A 68 -6.72 -11.63 5.53
C HIS A 68 -6.51 -12.98 6.26
N GLN A 69 -5.35 -13.64 6.05
CA GLN A 69 -4.99 -14.84 6.81
C GLN A 69 -4.66 -14.51 8.28
N LYS A 70 -4.13 -13.30 8.54
CA LYS A 70 -3.78 -12.83 9.88
C LYS A 70 -5.01 -12.47 10.71
N GLU A 71 -6.03 -11.87 10.11
CA GLU A 71 -7.32 -11.61 10.78
C GLU A 71 -8.13 -12.89 10.97
N SER A 72 -8.20 -13.77 9.97
CA SER A 72 -8.93 -15.05 10.07
C SER A 72 -8.32 -15.99 11.13
N SER A 73 -6.99 -15.96 11.31
CA SER A 73 -6.33 -16.72 12.38
C SER A 73 -6.46 -16.07 13.77
N MET A 74 -6.80 -14.78 13.85
CA MET A 74 -7.04 -14.07 15.11
C MET A 74 -8.52 -14.18 15.54
N GLU A 75 -9.44 -14.32 14.59
CA GLU A 75 -10.88 -14.57 14.85
C GLU A 75 -11.16 -16.03 15.24
N ALA A 76 -10.34 -16.99 14.81
CA ALA A 76 -10.43 -18.40 15.20
C ALA A 76 -9.94 -18.71 16.64
N VAL A 77 -9.45 -17.69 17.37
CA VAL A 77 -9.02 -17.77 18.77
C VAL A 77 -9.98 -16.96 19.66
N LYS A 78 -11.28 -17.12 19.43
CA LYS A 78 -12.34 -16.66 20.33
C LYS A 78 -13.41 -17.74 20.44
#